data_AF-A0A940VGN1-F1
#
_entry.id   AF-A0A940VGN1-F1
#
_cell.length_a   1.000
_cell.length_b   1.000
_cell.length_c   1.000
_cell.angle_alpha   90.00
_cell.angle_beta   90.00
_cell.angle_gamma   90.00
#
_symmetry.space_group_name_H-M   'P 1'
#
loop_
_entity.id
_entity.type
_entity.pdbx_description
1 polymer ?
#
loop_
_entity_poly.entity_id
_entity_poly.type
_entity_poly.pdbx_seq_one_letter_code
_entity_poly.pdbx_strand_id
1 'polypeptide(L)'
;MRRVERVCAPTTAQVGDSRPLRARAAGSAVFLLIVAQVFPIPAHAGERRIEREKNVVEARILRVKPAVVRIFTEVSAEVTVRCAKNDAHVVTPEPDRGSGTGFIIHPDGWIATNGHVVKPVHDGDAEHVANFVKAAADKACGPGLIQLPKPERTARLQAILQDPENQKRVKLTKKLVVELPHKPGAAKAVTSYPAEVKAYSPSIDPDRLPKGGGKPDPPMLDAAIIKIEANYLPSVSLAPSIEYVHLGEELFIIGYPGVVLWHTYLDEESRAEATVTYGRVSSFKNDLNGRRILQTDAAISWGNSGGPAVSWSDEVIGVATFISTSLEGDQAIQGFNFLIPVDTIHALAQRIGVTPQSDGPFMREWQAAVNAYFRGAFSTALAHAEATDRILPGLSDVHQLRTHLERLLRDHPMWDTERRVFFGSWLGIAVIVAAIALSGAFGVRAIRKRRRARRLARAGSPRNSADVVSTRRQE
;
A
#
# COMPACT_ATOMS: atom_id res chain seq x y z
N MET A 1 20.13 -31.23 51.19
CA MET A 1 20.17 -30.34 52.38
C MET A 1 19.39 -29.08 52.06
N ARG A 2 18.13 -29.02 52.52
CA ARG A 2 17.63 -28.15 53.60
C ARG A 2 17.31 -26.71 53.18
N ARG A 3 16.02 -26.54 52.86
CA ARG A 3 15.09 -25.45 53.18
C ARG A 3 15.53 -24.59 54.39
N VAL A 4 15.44 -23.27 54.28
CA VAL A 4 15.18 -22.38 55.44
C VAL A 4 14.23 -21.26 55.02
N GLU A 5 12.96 -21.45 55.37
CA GLU A 5 11.98 -20.40 55.61
C GLU A 5 12.43 -19.54 56.81
N ARG A 6 12.12 -18.24 56.80
CA ARG A 6 11.98 -17.49 58.06
C ARG A 6 10.79 -16.54 57.97
N VAL A 7 9.75 -16.93 58.69
CA VAL A 7 8.62 -16.10 59.14
C VAL A 7 8.83 -15.87 60.64
N CYS A 8 8.72 -14.62 61.11
CA CYS A 8 7.90 -14.18 62.25
C CYS A 8 8.21 -12.73 62.65
N ALA A 9 7.13 -11.96 62.85
CA ALA A 9 7.02 -10.56 63.28
C ALA A 9 7.17 -10.43 64.81
N PRO A 10 6.72 -9.35 65.52
CA PRO A 10 6.42 -7.96 65.14
C PRO A 10 7.13 -6.94 66.08
N THR A 11 7.07 -5.64 65.76
CA THR A 11 7.42 -4.58 66.73
C THR A 11 6.24 -3.64 66.93
N THR A 12 5.88 -3.52 68.20
CA THR A 12 4.83 -2.71 68.79
C THR A 12 5.09 -1.20 68.59
N ALA A 13 4.07 -0.47 68.14
CA ALA A 13 4.05 0.99 68.25
C ALA A 13 2.70 1.43 68.85
N GLN A 14 2.81 2.24 69.89
CA GLN A 14 1.76 2.61 70.82
C GLN A 14 0.69 3.53 70.22
N VAL A 15 -0.51 3.37 70.77
CA VAL A 15 -1.66 4.26 70.68
C VAL A 15 -1.31 5.61 71.31
N GLY A 16 -1.44 6.68 70.54
CA GLY A 16 -1.25 8.06 70.96
C GLY A 16 -2.39 8.94 70.46
N ASP A 17 -3.32 9.17 71.38
CA ASP A 17 -4.40 10.14 71.51
C ASP A 17 -4.77 11.15 70.40
N SER A 18 -6.07 11.38 70.34
CA SER A 18 -6.80 12.07 69.28
C SER A 18 -7.01 13.57 69.56
N ARG A 19 -6.83 14.41 68.53
CA ARG A 19 -7.40 15.76 68.46
C ARG A 19 -7.95 16.03 67.06
N PRO A 20 -9.22 16.45 66.90
CA PRO A 20 -9.82 16.65 65.59
C PRO A 20 -9.38 18.01 65.01
N LEU A 21 -8.54 17.97 63.97
CA LEU A 21 -8.31 19.13 63.11
C LEU A 21 -9.57 19.39 62.27
N ARG A 22 -10.21 20.53 62.57
CA ARG A 22 -11.39 21.05 61.87
C ARG A 22 -11.19 21.06 60.36
N ALA A 23 -12.10 20.38 59.66
CA ALA A 23 -12.26 20.39 58.22
C ALA A 23 -12.36 21.82 57.65
N ARG A 24 -11.34 22.23 56.90
CA ARG A 24 -11.39 23.32 55.92
C ARG A 24 -10.52 22.98 54.71
N ALA A 25 -10.92 21.97 53.95
CA ALA A 25 -10.40 21.73 52.59
C ALA A 25 -11.34 20.82 51.77
N ALA A 26 -12.66 20.95 51.92
CA ALA A 26 -13.62 20.16 51.13
C ALA A 26 -13.89 20.71 49.71
N GLY A 27 -13.29 21.83 49.33
CA GLY A 27 -13.51 22.47 48.03
C GLY A 27 -12.62 21.97 46.90
N SER A 28 -11.37 21.55 47.19
CA SER A 28 -10.40 21.21 46.14
C SER A 28 -10.42 19.74 45.72
N ALA A 29 -10.86 18.83 46.59
CA ALA A 29 -10.90 17.39 46.28
C ALA A 29 -12.05 17.01 45.32
N VAL A 30 -13.18 17.72 45.37
CA VAL A 30 -14.32 17.51 44.46
C VAL A 30 -14.02 18.05 43.06
N PHE A 31 -13.16 19.07 42.95
CA PHE A 31 -12.79 19.69 41.67
C PHE A 31 -11.92 18.77 40.80
N LEU A 32 -11.00 17.99 41.40
CA LEU A 32 -10.16 17.02 40.69
C LEU A 32 -10.92 15.77 40.24
N LEU A 33 -11.97 15.36 40.98
CA LEU A 33 -12.79 14.19 40.63
C LEU A 33 -13.76 14.46 39.47
N ILE A 34 -14.24 15.69 39.30
CA ILE A 34 -15.13 16.05 38.17
C ILE A 34 -14.33 16.14 36.86
N VAL A 35 -13.10 16.66 36.89
CA VAL A 35 -12.23 16.67 35.69
C VAL A 35 -11.88 15.24 35.24
N ALA A 36 -11.64 14.31 36.18
CA ALA A 36 -11.37 12.91 35.86
C ALA A 36 -12.57 12.13 35.29
N GLN A 37 -13.81 12.58 35.53
CA GLN A 37 -15.03 11.95 34.98
C GLN A 37 -15.41 12.50 33.58
N VAL A 38 -14.91 13.67 33.21
CA VAL A 38 -15.13 14.28 31.88
C VAL A 38 -14.05 13.87 30.87
N PHE A 39 -12.89 13.41 31.34
CA PHE A 39 -11.83 12.85 30.51
C PHE A 39 -11.74 11.33 30.72
N PRO A 40 -12.40 10.49 29.91
CA PRO A 40 -12.04 9.09 29.86
C PRO A 40 -10.60 9.03 29.35
N ILE A 41 -9.64 8.76 30.24
CA ILE A 41 -8.35 8.21 29.81
C ILE A 41 -8.71 6.87 29.17
N PRO A 42 -8.50 6.67 27.86
CA PRO A 42 -8.82 5.39 27.27
C PRO A 42 -7.82 4.38 27.85
N ALA A 43 -8.32 3.56 28.79
CA ALA A 43 -7.81 2.22 29.01
C ALA A 43 -7.75 1.49 27.65
N HIS A 44 -6.97 0.42 27.55
CA HIS A 44 -6.67 -0.37 26.33
C HIS A 44 -5.33 0.03 25.70
N ALA A 45 -4.24 -0.08 26.48
CA ALA A 45 -2.88 -0.01 25.94
C ALA A 45 -2.49 -1.25 25.11
N GLY A 46 -3.12 -2.41 25.34
CA GLY A 46 -2.83 -3.68 24.66
C GLY A 46 -3.42 -3.80 23.25
N GLU A 47 -4.70 -3.48 23.07
CA GLU A 47 -5.35 -3.48 21.74
C GLU A 47 -4.73 -2.44 20.80
N ARG A 48 -4.31 -1.28 21.34
CA ARG A 48 -3.61 -0.23 20.59
C ARG A 48 -2.29 -0.66 19.96
N ARG A 49 -1.59 -1.69 20.48
CA ARG A 49 -0.31 -2.12 19.91
C ARG A 49 -0.50 -2.93 18.63
N ILE A 50 -1.42 -3.89 18.64
CA ILE A 50 -1.75 -4.72 17.47
C ILE A 50 -2.43 -3.86 16.39
N GLU A 51 -3.28 -2.91 16.80
CA GLU A 51 -3.90 -1.95 15.87
C GLU A 51 -2.86 -0.95 15.30
N ARG A 52 -1.90 -0.47 16.11
CA ARG A 52 -0.75 0.31 15.60
C ARG A 52 0.11 -0.47 14.61
N GLU A 53 0.45 -1.72 14.90
CA GLU A 53 1.31 -2.55 14.03
C GLU A 53 0.60 -2.87 12.70
N LYS A 54 -0.71 -3.21 12.73
CA LYS A 54 -1.52 -3.40 11.50
C LYS A 54 -1.61 -2.12 10.66
N ASN A 55 -1.82 -0.98 11.31
CA ASN A 55 -1.90 0.33 10.66
C ASN A 55 -0.60 0.73 9.96
N VAL A 56 0.55 0.23 10.44
CA VAL A 56 1.84 0.51 9.78
C VAL A 56 1.95 -0.25 8.46
N VAL A 57 1.57 -1.53 8.39
CA VAL A 57 1.67 -2.32 7.15
C VAL A 57 0.81 -1.71 6.04
N GLU A 58 -0.46 -1.44 6.36
CA GLU A 58 -1.42 -0.90 5.40
C GLU A 58 -0.99 0.48 4.88
N ALA A 59 -0.44 1.34 5.74
CA ALA A 59 0.07 2.65 5.33
C ALA A 59 1.15 2.54 4.25
N ARG A 60 2.06 1.57 4.38
CA ARG A 60 3.16 1.35 3.43
C ARG A 60 2.66 0.86 2.10
N ILE A 61 1.71 -0.08 2.13
CA ILE A 61 1.06 -0.58 0.92
C ILE A 61 0.36 0.57 0.21
N LEU A 62 -0.43 1.38 0.93
CA LEU A 62 -1.12 2.52 0.34
C LEU A 62 -0.15 3.53 -0.28
N ARG A 63 1.04 3.75 0.30
CA ARG A 63 2.06 4.64 -0.29
C ARG A 63 2.66 4.14 -1.60
N VAL A 64 2.56 2.84 -1.92
CA VAL A 64 3.19 2.24 -3.10
C VAL A 64 2.17 1.80 -4.14
N LYS A 65 1.06 1.18 -3.70
CA LYS A 65 0.08 0.48 -4.54
C LYS A 65 -0.41 1.31 -5.75
N PRO A 66 -0.69 2.63 -5.65
CA PRO A 66 -1.15 3.41 -6.80
C PRO A 66 -0.15 3.47 -7.96
N ALA A 67 1.15 3.29 -7.69
CA ALA A 67 2.20 3.29 -8.70
C ALA A 67 2.40 1.93 -9.39
N VAL A 68 1.66 0.89 -8.97
CA VAL A 68 1.79 -0.48 -9.49
C VAL A 68 0.78 -0.69 -10.60
N VAL A 69 1.28 -1.06 -11.77
CA VAL A 69 0.51 -1.12 -13.01
C VAL A 69 0.43 -2.53 -13.56
N ARG A 70 -0.64 -2.81 -14.29
CA ARG A 70 -0.77 -4.06 -15.03
C ARG A 70 -0.25 -3.86 -16.44
N ILE A 71 0.49 -4.83 -16.95
CA ILE A 71 1.06 -4.81 -18.30
C ILE A 71 0.44 -5.92 -19.12
N PHE A 72 -0.06 -5.60 -20.30
CA PHE A 72 -0.56 -6.54 -21.28
C PHE A 72 0.26 -6.50 -22.56
N THR A 73 0.54 -7.69 -23.06
CA THR A 73 1.11 -7.89 -24.39
C THR A 73 0.13 -8.67 -25.24
N GLU A 74 -0.04 -8.25 -26.49
CA GLU A 74 -0.80 -9.00 -27.49
C GLU A 74 0.02 -9.04 -28.78
N VAL A 75 0.26 -10.25 -29.29
CA VAL A 75 0.80 -10.47 -30.63
C VAL A 75 -0.28 -11.17 -31.43
N SER A 76 -0.72 -10.56 -32.52
CA SER A 76 -1.66 -11.17 -33.46
C SER A 76 -1.00 -11.34 -34.82
N ALA A 77 -1.56 -12.22 -35.64
CA ALA A 77 -1.02 -12.52 -36.95
C ALA A 77 -2.12 -12.70 -37.99
N GLU A 78 -1.85 -12.21 -39.20
CA GLU A 78 -2.49 -12.69 -40.41
C GLU A 78 -1.50 -13.62 -41.12
N VAL A 79 -1.91 -14.87 -41.34
CA VAL A 79 -1.06 -15.93 -41.89
C VAL A 79 -1.63 -16.40 -43.22
N THR A 80 -0.84 -16.38 -44.29
CA THR A 80 -1.19 -17.09 -45.52
C THR A 80 -0.46 -18.43 -45.56
N VAL A 81 -1.19 -19.52 -45.29
CA VAL A 81 -0.65 -20.88 -45.27
C VAL A 81 -1.00 -21.64 -46.55
N ARG A 82 -0.03 -22.34 -47.12
CA ARG A 82 -0.22 -23.24 -48.26
C ARG A 82 -0.30 -24.69 -47.78
N CYS A 83 -1.44 -25.33 -48.02
CA CYS A 83 -1.63 -26.76 -47.75
C CYS A 83 -1.17 -27.63 -48.93
N ALA A 84 -1.17 -27.07 -50.14
CA ALA A 84 -0.66 -27.67 -51.38
C ALA A 84 -0.23 -26.59 -52.40
N LYS A 85 0.34 -27.01 -53.54
CA LYS A 85 1.01 -26.14 -54.54
C LYS A 85 0.16 -24.95 -55.04
N ASN A 86 -1.18 -25.08 -55.02
CA ASN A 86 -2.14 -24.05 -55.43
C ASN A 86 -3.28 -23.84 -54.40
N ASP A 87 -3.05 -24.20 -53.14
CA ASP A 87 -4.08 -24.20 -52.09
C ASP A 87 -3.63 -23.32 -50.92
N ALA A 88 -3.83 -22.02 -51.08
CA ALA A 88 -3.42 -21.00 -50.11
C ALA A 88 -4.63 -20.47 -49.35
N HIS A 89 -4.51 -20.41 -48.03
CA HIS A 89 -5.55 -19.97 -47.12
C HIS A 89 -5.05 -18.81 -46.29
N VAL A 90 -5.84 -17.74 -46.18
CA VAL A 90 -5.60 -16.65 -45.24
C VAL A 90 -6.31 -16.98 -43.93
N VAL A 91 -5.56 -17.06 -42.85
CA VAL A 91 -6.04 -17.41 -41.53
C VAL A 91 -5.60 -16.33 -40.55
N THR A 92 -6.52 -15.93 -39.66
CA THR A 92 -6.21 -15.18 -38.45
C THR A 92 -6.30 -16.15 -37.27
N PRO A 93 -5.17 -16.65 -36.75
CA PRO A 93 -5.15 -17.46 -35.53
C PRO A 93 -5.57 -16.63 -34.32
N GLU A 94 -5.88 -17.32 -33.21
CA GLU A 94 -6.04 -16.64 -31.92
C GLU A 94 -4.74 -15.91 -31.55
N PRO A 95 -4.81 -14.67 -31.05
CA PRO A 95 -3.64 -13.92 -30.68
C PRO A 95 -2.94 -14.52 -29.46
N ASP A 96 -1.62 -14.39 -29.44
CA ASP A 96 -0.81 -14.69 -28.26
C ASP A 96 -0.90 -13.51 -27.28
N ARG A 97 -1.27 -13.79 -26.03
CA ARG A 97 -1.52 -12.77 -25.00
C ARG A 97 -0.72 -13.08 -23.75
N GLY A 98 0.03 -12.07 -23.29
CA GLY A 98 0.74 -12.10 -22.03
C GLY A 98 0.21 -11.04 -21.07
N SER A 99 0.40 -11.29 -19.78
CA SER A 99 0.12 -10.32 -18.72
C SER A 99 1.26 -10.36 -17.70
N GLY A 100 1.56 -9.20 -17.12
CA GLY A 100 2.49 -9.06 -16.02
C GLY A 100 2.21 -7.81 -15.21
N THR A 101 3.13 -7.50 -14.30
CA THR A 101 3.09 -6.29 -13.48
C THR A 101 4.26 -5.38 -13.84
N GLY A 102 4.10 -4.08 -13.64
CA GLY A 102 5.19 -3.13 -13.57
C GLY A 102 4.96 -2.12 -12.46
N PHE A 103 5.90 -1.21 -12.30
CA PHE A 103 5.75 -0.08 -11.38
C PHE A 103 6.37 1.18 -11.95
N ILE A 104 5.68 2.30 -11.74
CA ILE A 104 6.07 3.61 -12.24
C ILE A 104 7.24 4.12 -11.40
N ILE A 105 8.35 4.45 -12.06
CA ILE A 105 9.59 4.95 -11.45
C ILE A 105 9.77 6.46 -11.64
N HIS A 106 8.90 7.10 -12.43
CA HIS A 106 8.93 8.53 -12.69
C HIS A 106 7.51 9.05 -13.03
N PRO A 107 7.11 10.25 -12.56
CA PRO A 107 5.76 10.79 -12.77
C PRO A 107 5.39 11.01 -14.25
N ASP A 108 6.37 11.05 -15.16
CA ASP A 108 6.18 11.20 -16.61
C ASP A 108 6.02 9.86 -17.36
N GLY A 109 5.69 8.78 -16.65
CA GLY A 109 5.31 7.50 -17.29
C GLY A 109 6.45 6.54 -17.59
N TRP A 110 7.61 6.68 -16.94
CA TRP A 110 8.64 5.65 -16.99
C TRP A 110 8.30 4.51 -16.01
N ILE A 111 8.31 3.28 -16.51
CA ILE A 111 7.85 2.10 -15.77
C ILE A 111 8.92 1.01 -15.85
N ALA A 112 9.24 0.40 -14.72
CA ALA A 112 10.10 -0.78 -14.64
C ALA A 112 9.26 -2.06 -14.60
N THR A 113 9.77 -3.12 -15.21
CA THR A 113 9.19 -4.48 -15.19
C THR A 113 10.27 -5.51 -15.54
N ASN A 114 9.91 -6.80 -15.63
CA ASN A 114 10.82 -7.83 -16.13
C ASN A 114 10.95 -7.81 -17.65
N GLY A 115 12.06 -8.34 -18.14
CA GLY A 115 12.30 -8.52 -19.57
C GLY A 115 11.31 -9.51 -20.17
N HIS A 116 11.06 -10.64 -19.51
CA HIS A 116 10.13 -11.64 -20.03
C HIS A 116 8.68 -11.13 -20.17
N VAL A 117 8.25 -10.15 -19.36
CA VAL A 117 6.90 -9.56 -19.45
C VAL A 117 6.68 -8.85 -20.79
N VAL A 118 7.71 -8.19 -21.31
CA VAL A 118 7.67 -7.45 -22.59
C VAL A 118 8.30 -8.22 -23.75
N LYS A 119 8.90 -9.40 -23.50
CA LYS A 119 9.53 -10.23 -24.54
C LYS A 119 8.60 -10.44 -25.74
N PRO A 120 7.32 -10.85 -25.61
CA PRO A 120 6.49 -11.18 -26.78
C PRO A 120 6.36 -10.06 -27.81
N VAL A 121 6.44 -8.80 -27.38
CA VAL A 121 6.29 -7.62 -28.24
C VAL A 121 7.62 -6.99 -28.64
N HIS A 122 8.74 -7.49 -28.12
CA HIS A 122 10.08 -6.92 -28.32
C HIS A 122 11.04 -7.87 -29.03
N ASP A 123 11.00 -9.17 -28.71
CA ASP A 123 11.83 -10.24 -29.28
C ASP A 123 10.94 -11.46 -29.59
N GLY A 124 11.47 -12.50 -30.24
CA GLY A 124 10.78 -13.77 -30.44
C GLY A 124 9.92 -13.86 -31.69
N ASP A 125 10.10 -12.98 -32.68
CA ASP A 125 9.32 -12.99 -33.92
C ASP A 125 9.34 -14.35 -34.61
N ALA A 126 10.50 -15.02 -34.64
CA ALA A 126 10.62 -16.36 -35.20
C ALA A 126 9.77 -17.41 -34.45
N GLU A 127 9.71 -17.32 -33.12
CA GLU A 127 8.91 -18.20 -32.26
C GLU A 127 7.41 -17.96 -32.51
N HIS A 128 6.99 -16.69 -32.54
CA HIS A 128 5.61 -16.32 -32.86
C HIS A 128 5.22 -16.76 -34.26
N VAL A 129 6.05 -16.52 -35.27
CA VAL A 129 5.80 -16.96 -36.66
C VAL A 129 5.62 -18.48 -36.71
N ALA A 130 6.52 -19.25 -36.10
CA ALA A 130 6.40 -20.71 -36.08
C ALA A 130 5.10 -21.18 -35.41
N ASN A 131 4.72 -20.57 -34.29
CA ASN A 131 3.49 -20.90 -33.57
C ASN A 131 2.23 -20.51 -34.36
N PHE A 132 2.21 -19.34 -35.00
CA PHE A 132 1.07 -18.90 -35.81
C PHE A 132 0.93 -19.68 -37.11
N VAL A 133 2.04 -20.04 -37.77
CA VAL A 133 2.01 -20.95 -38.93
C VAL A 133 1.43 -22.30 -38.53
N LYS A 134 1.82 -22.83 -37.37
CA LYS A 134 1.25 -24.08 -36.84
C LYS A 134 -0.25 -23.97 -36.61
N ALA A 135 -0.70 -22.95 -35.88
CA ALA A 135 -2.13 -22.74 -35.62
C ALA A 135 -2.94 -22.53 -36.92
N ALA A 136 -2.39 -21.81 -37.89
CA ALA A 136 -3.01 -21.61 -39.20
C ALA A 136 -3.10 -22.91 -40.01
N ALA A 137 -2.02 -23.72 -40.02
CA ALA A 137 -1.99 -25.01 -40.69
C ALA A 137 -2.98 -26.00 -40.07
N ASP A 138 -3.07 -26.05 -38.74
CA ASP A 138 -4.04 -26.89 -38.03
C ASP A 138 -5.48 -26.52 -38.38
N LYS A 139 -5.77 -25.22 -38.52
CA LYS A 139 -7.12 -24.71 -38.87
C LYS A 139 -7.47 -24.90 -40.35
N ALA A 140 -6.56 -24.59 -41.26
CA ALA A 140 -6.82 -24.61 -42.71
C ALA A 140 -6.54 -25.97 -43.35
N CYS A 141 -5.42 -26.61 -43.01
CA CYS A 141 -4.99 -27.87 -43.62
C CYS A 141 -5.48 -29.09 -42.83
N GLY A 142 -5.75 -28.93 -41.53
CA GLY A 142 -6.18 -30.00 -40.62
C GLY A 142 -7.32 -30.88 -41.14
N PRO A 143 -8.45 -30.32 -41.64
CA PRO A 143 -9.56 -31.12 -42.15
C PRO A 143 -9.18 -32.08 -43.28
N GLY A 144 -8.29 -31.66 -44.20
CA GLY A 144 -7.79 -32.52 -45.27
C GLY A 144 -6.73 -33.52 -44.80
N LEU A 145 -5.94 -33.16 -43.79
CA LEU A 145 -4.89 -33.98 -43.20
C LEU A 145 -5.44 -35.12 -42.33
N ILE A 146 -6.62 -34.95 -41.70
CA ILE A 146 -7.25 -35.98 -40.85
C ILE A 146 -7.62 -37.25 -41.65
N GLN A 147 -7.86 -37.11 -42.96
CA GLN A 147 -8.20 -38.22 -43.84
C GLN A 147 -6.99 -39.11 -44.20
N LEU A 148 -5.75 -38.67 -43.90
CA LEU A 148 -4.53 -39.40 -44.21
C LEU A 148 -4.11 -40.35 -43.08
N PRO A 149 -3.40 -41.46 -43.41
CA PRO A 149 -2.74 -42.29 -42.41
C PRO A 149 -1.80 -41.46 -41.52
N LYS A 150 -1.73 -41.79 -40.22
CA LYS A 150 -0.92 -41.03 -39.23
C LYS A 150 0.53 -40.73 -39.68
N PRO A 151 1.29 -41.66 -40.29
CA PRO A 151 2.67 -41.37 -40.73
C PRO A 151 2.71 -40.29 -41.82
N GLU A 152 1.80 -40.38 -42.80
CA GLU A 152 1.71 -39.44 -43.92
C GLU A 152 1.21 -38.07 -43.45
N ARG A 153 0.22 -38.07 -42.55
CA ARG A 153 -0.29 -36.86 -41.90
C ARG A 153 0.81 -36.09 -41.19
N THR A 154 1.62 -36.77 -40.38
CA THR A 154 2.74 -36.14 -39.65
C THR A 154 3.79 -35.59 -40.62
N ALA A 155 4.19 -36.37 -41.62
CA ALA A 155 5.16 -35.94 -42.62
C ALA A 155 4.68 -34.69 -43.39
N ARG A 156 3.40 -34.66 -43.76
CA ARG A 156 2.82 -33.55 -44.52
C ARG A 156 2.61 -32.29 -43.69
N LEU A 157 2.16 -32.43 -42.44
CA LEU A 157 2.11 -31.31 -41.51
C LEU A 157 3.52 -30.74 -41.30
N GLN A 158 4.51 -31.58 -41.05
CA GLN A 158 5.89 -31.14 -40.86
C GLN A 158 6.45 -30.41 -42.09
N ALA A 159 6.16 -30.89 -43.31
CA ALA A 159 6.53 -30.21 -44.55
C ALA A 159 5.87 -28.82 -44.67
N ILE A 160 4.60 -28.66 -44.27
CA ILE A 160 3.90 -27.37 -44.26
C ILE A 160 4.55 -26.41 -43.26
N LEU A 161 4.89 -26.88 -42.05
CA LEU A 161 5.51 -26.05 -41.01
C LEU A 161 6.95 -25.64 -41.36
N GLN A 162 7.66 -26.49 -42.08
CA GLN A 162 9.06 -26.25 -42.49
C GLN A 162 9.16 -25.49 -43.83
N ASP A 163 8.05 -25.28 -44.54
CA ASP A 163 8.04 -24.53 -45.80
C ASP A 163 8.43 -23.05 -45.57
N PRO A 164 9.56 -22.59 -46.13
CA PRO A 164 10.00 -21.20 -45.99
C PRO A 164 8.99 -20.18 -46.53
N GLU A 165 8.14 -20.56 -47.49
CA GLU A 165 7.11 -19.66 -48.02
C GLU A 165 6.00 -19.41 -47.00
N ASN A 166 5.63 -20.41 -46.20
CA ASN A 166 4.62 -20.24 -45.14
C ASN A 166 5.18 -19.37 -44.00
N GLN A 167 6.46 -19.53 -43.68
CA GLN A 167 7.16 -18.72 -42.66
C GLN A 167 7.25 -17.23 -43.05
N LYS A 168 7.43 -16.93 -44.35
CA LYS A 168 7.52 -15.54 -44.86
C LYS A 168 6.18 -14.84 -45.00
N ARG A 169 5.07 -15.58 -45.05
CA ARG A 169 3.72 -15.03 -45.29
C ARG A 169 2.95 -14.82 -43.99
N VAL A 170 3.64 -14.25 -43.01
CA VAL A 170 3.07 -13.92 -41.70
C VAL A 170 3.22 -12.43 -41.47
N LYS A 171 2.09 -11.75 -41.23
CA LYS A 171 2.05 -10.34 -40.86
C LYS A 171 1.72 -10.23 -39.37
N LEU A 172 2.74 -9.98 -38.56
CA LEU A 172 2.58 -9.78 -37.12
C LEU A 172 2.07 -8.36 -36.81
N THR A 173 1.21 -8.25 -35.82
CA THR A 173 0.80 -6.99 -35.17
C THR A 173 1.03 -7.12 -33.68
N LYS A 174 1.77 -6.18 -33.09
CA LYS A 174 2.18 -6.21 -31.68
C LYS A 174 1.53 -5.03 -30.93
N LYS A 175 1.03 -5.29 -29.73
CA LYS A 175 0.49 -4.27 -28.83
C LYS A 175 1.06 -4.46 -27.44
N LEU A 176 1.56 -3.36 -26.88
CA LEU A 176 1.97 -3.26 -25.48
C LEU A 176 1.09 -2.20 -24.81
N VAL A 177 0.41 -2.60 -23.74
CA VAL A 177 -0.55 -1.76 -23.04
C VAL A 177 -0.26 -1.80 -21.55
N VAL A 178 -0.27 -0.63 -20.93
CA VAL A 178 -0.20 -0.46 -19.47
C VAL A 178 -1.57 -0.04 -18.98
N GLU A 179 -2.04 -0.64 -17.91
CA GLU A 179 -3.33 -0.34 -17.32
C GLU A 179 -3.19 0.11 -15.87
N LEU A 180 -3.84 1.25 -15.57
CA LEU A 180 -4.02 1.73 -14.21
C LEU A 180 -5.44 1.42 -13.72
N PRO A 181 -5.58 0.96 -12.46
CA PRO A 181 -6.88 0.65 -11.88
C PRO A 181 -7.71 1.93 -11.72
N HIS A 182 -8.93 1.90 -12.24
CA HIS A 182 -9.87 3.01 -12.16
C HIS A 182 -10.99 2.72 -11.16
N LYS A 183 -11.74 3.75 -10.76
CA LYS A 183 -12.77 3.64 -9.73
C LYS A 183 -13.84 2.58 -10.11
N PRO A 184 -14.35 1.85 -9.10
CA PRO A 184 -15.57 1.07 -9.21
C PRO A 184 -16.75 1.87 -9.81
N GLY A 185 -17.50 1.26 -10.72
CA GLY A 185 -18.69 1.83 -11.37
C GLY A 185 -18.42 2.87 -12.47
N ALA A 186 -17.17 3.07 -12.87
CA ALA A 186 -16.86 3.82 -14.10
C ALA A 186 -17.21 3.01 -15.35
N ALA A 187 -17.38 3.68 -16.50
CA ALA A 187 -17.64 3.01 -17.77
C ALA A 187 -16.52 2.03 -18.19
N LYS A 188 -15.33 2.13 -17.58
CA LYS A 188 -14.22 1.19 -17.69
C LYS A 188 -13.56 1.00 -16.33
N ALA A 189 -13.28 -0.24 -15.94
CA ALA A 189 -12.59 -0.57 -14.68
C ALA A 189 -11.10 -0.17 -14.68
N VAL A 190 -10.53 0.13 -15.86
CA VAL A 190 -9.12 0.48 -16.04
C VAL A 190 -8.95 1.61 -17.06
N THR A 191 -7.85 2.36 -16.90
CA THR A 191 -7.36 3.29 -17.94
C THR A 191 -6.15 2.68 -18.62
N SER A 192 -6.25 2.44 -19.93
CA SER A 192 -5.22 1.78 -20.73
C SER A 192 -4.39 2.79 -21.54
N TYR A 193 -3.07 2.65 -21.49
CA TYR A 193 -2.10 3.48 -22.21
C TYR A 193 -1.25 2.60 -23.13
N PRO A 194 -1.08 2.96 -24.41
CA PRO A 194 -0.07 2.31 -25.24
C PRO A 194 1.32 2.60 -24.65
N ALA A 195 2.20 1.61 -24.68
CA ALA A 195 3.56 1.76 -24.17
C ALA A 195 4.61 1.31 -25.18
N GLU A 196 5.82 1.79 -25.00
CA GLU A 196 6.99 1.42 -25.78
C GLU A 196 8.11 0.89 -24.90
N VAL A 197 8.82 -0.13 -25.37
CA VAL A 197 10.03 -0.63 -24.71
C VAL A 197 11.19 0.31 -25.00
N LYS A 198 11.82 0.86 -23.95
CA LYS A 198 12.93 1.82 -24.07
C LYS A 198 14.27 1.24 -23.63
N ALA A 199 14.27 0.29 -22.70
CA ALA A 199 15.42 -0.52 -22.35
C ALA A 199 14.97 -1.97 -22.11
N TYR A 200 15.80 -2.94 -22.50
CA TYR A 200 15.47 -4.35 -22.42
C TYR A 200 16.72 -5.19 -22.13
N SER A 201 16.55 -6.21 -21.29
CA SER A 201 17.49 -7.31 -21.10
C SER A 201 16.69 -8.61 -20.91
N PRO A 202 16.99 -9.66 -21.70
CA PRO A 202 16.21 -10.90 -21.69
C PRO A 202 16.30 -11.64 -20.37
N SER A 203 15.32 -12.51 -20.10
CA SER A 203 15.40 -13.51 -19.04
C SER A 203 16.47 -14.56 -19.36
N ILE A 204 16.90 -15.32 -18.35
CA ILE A 204 17.80 -16.45 -18.58
C ILE A 204 17.07 -17.50 -19.42
N ASP A 205 17.70 -17.87 -20.53
CA ASP A 205 17.23 -18.89 -21.47
C ASP A 205 18.34 -19.96 -21.58
N PRO A 206 18.11 -21.19 -21.07
CA PRO A 206 19.10 -22.26 -21.09
C PRO A 206 19.66 -22.57 -22.48
N ASP A 207 18.86 -22.42 -23.53
CA ASP A 207 19.27 -22.74 -24.90
C ASP A 207 20.24 -21.69 -25.48
N ARG A 208 20.22 -20.48 -24.91
CA ARG A 208 21.13 -19.37 -25.24
C ARG A 208 22.37 -19.31 -24.34
N LEU A 209 22.51 -20.23 -23.37
CA LEU A 209 23.68 -20.25 -22.49
C LEU A 209 24.93 -20.78 -23.22
N PRO A 210 26.12 -20.22 -22.93
CA PRO A 210 27.38 -20.76 -23.46
C PRO A 210 27.58 -22.22 -23.05
N LYS A 211 27.69 -23.12 -24.04
CA LYS A 211 27.87 -24.57 -23.80
C LYS A 211 29.14 -24.93 -23.03
N GLY A 212 30.14 -24.04 -23.00
CA GLY A 212 31.40 -24.21 -22.26
C GLY A 212 31.44 -23.55 -20.88
N GLY A 213 30.31 -23.01 -20.40
CA GLY A 213 30.28 -22.12 -19.25
C GLY A 213 30.75 -20.70 -19.59
N GLY A 214 30.47 -19.75 -18.72
CA GLY A 214 30.75 -18.32 -18.93
C GLY A 214 29.50 -17.45 -18.79
N LYS A 215 29.71 -16.14 -18.76
CA LYS A 215 28.62 -15.16 -18.66
C LYS A 215 27.91 -15.04 -20.01
N PRO A 216 26.57 -14.95 -20.04
CA PRO A 216 25.85 -14.70 -21.28
C PRO A 216 26.18 -13.29 -21.83
N ASP A 217 26.28 -13.18 -23.15
CA ASP A 217 26.49 -11.93 -23.88
C ASP A 217 25.46 -11.82 -25.03
N PRO A 218 24.55 -10.82 -25.01
CA PRO A 218 24.39 -9.78 -23.98
C PRO A 218 23.92 -10.34 -22.62
N PRO A 219 24.17 -9.62 -21.51
CA PRO A 219 23.72 -10.06 -20.19
C PRO A 219 22.21 -10.31 -20.14
N MET A 220 21.82 -11.42 -19.50
CA MET A 220 20.43 -11.83 -19.31
C MET A 220 19.98 -11.43 -17.90
N LEU A 221 19.49 -10.21 -17.77
CA LEU A 221 19.21 -9.56 -16.48
C LEU A 221 17.73 -9.62 -16.09
N ASP A 222 16.87 -10.09 -17.00
CA ASP A 222 15.41 -10.14 -16.88
C ASP A 222 14.76 -8.81 -16.44
N ALA A 223 15.10 -7.73 -17.13
CA ALA A 223 14.61 -6.39 -16.78
C ALA A 223 14.28 -5.57 -18.02
N ALA A 224 13.27 -4.70 -17.90
CA ALA A 224 12.92 -3.74 -18.93
C ALA A 224 12.47 -2.41 -18.32
N ILE A 225 12.67 -1.33 -19.08
CA ILE A 225 12.03 -0.04 -18.84
C ILE A 225 11.15 0.27 -20.04
N ILE A 226 9.88 0.57 -19.76
CA ILE A 226 8.88 0.99 -20.74
C ILE A 226 8.42 2.41 -20.47
N LYS A 227 7.81 3.04 -21.49
CA LYS A 227 7.30 4.42 -21.41
C LYS A 227 5.87 4.49 -21.90
N ILE A 228 5.03 5.19 -21.14
CA ILE A 228 3.68 5.63 -21.54
C ILE A 228 3.61 7.15 -21.63
N GLU A 229 2.72 7.66 -22.49
CA GLU A 229 2.47 9.09 -22.62
C GLU A 229 1.41 9.58 -21.63
N ALA A 230 1.85 9.83 -20.39
CA ALA A 230 1.06 10.40 -19.30
C ALA A 230 1.97 11.14 -18.30
N ASN A 231 1.40 12.07 -17.54
CA ASN A 231 2.12 12.91 -16.57
C ASN A 231 1.44 12.86 -15.20
N TYR A 232 2.15 13.34 -14.17
CA TYR A 232 1.67 13.41 -12.79
C TYR A 232 1.28 12.04 -12.21
N LEU A 233 1.86 10.97 -12.74
CA LEU A 233 1.56 9.63 -12.27
C LEU A 233 2.13 9.40 -10.86
N PRO A 234 1.50 8.52 -10.06
CA PRO A 234 2.13 7.96 -8.88
C PRO A 234 3.43 7.26 -9.25
N SER A 235 4.46 7.38 -8.42
CA SER A 235 5.74 6.72 -8.64
C SER A 235 6.36 6.24 -7.32
N VAL A 236 7.09 5.14 -7.39
CA VAL A 236 7.70 4.50 -6.23
C VAL A 236 9.11 5.04 -5.95
N SER A 237 9.53 4.99 -4.68
CA SER A 237 10.93 5.21 -4.33
C SER A 237 11.75 3.95 -4.60
N LEU A 238 12.93 4.09 -5.20
CA LEU A 238 13.87 2.99 -5.38
C LEU A 238 14.93 3.06 -4.29
N ALA A 239 15.26 1.92 -3.68
CA ALA A 239 16.38 1.87 -2.76
C ALA A 239 17.68 2.27 -3.50
N PRO A 240 18.64 2.96 -2.85
CA PRO A 240 19.84 3.42 -3.53
C PRO A 240 20.71 2.29 -4.10
N SER A 241 20.75 1.16 -3.40
CA SER A 241 21.49 -0.04 -3.78
C SER A 241 21.00 -1.26 -3.00
N ILE A 242 21.20 -2.46 -3.54
CA ILE A 242 20.93 -3.70 -2.82
C ILE A 242 21.86 -3.93 -1.62
N GLU A 243 22.97 -3.20 -1.52
CA GLU A 243 23.93 -3.34 -0.41
C GLU A 243 23.34 -2.95 0.94
N TYR A 244 22.27 -2.15 0.94
CA TYR A 244 21.55 -1.73 2.14
C TYR A 244 20.48 -2.72 2.60
N VAL A 245 20.28 -3.82 1.87
CA VAL A 245 19.29 -4.84 2.19
C VAL A 245 19.89 -5.93 3.06
N HIS A 246 19.18 -6.35 4.10
CA HIS A 246 19.67 -7.32 5.09
C HIS A 246 18.95 -8.66 5.03
N LEU A 247 19.65 -9.72 5.46
CA LEU A 247 19.05 -11.05 5.62
C LEU A 247 17.96 -11.00 6.69
N GLY A 248 16.80 -11.61 6.41
CA GLY A 248 15.65 -11.63 7.30
C GLY A 248 14.83 -10.34 7.29
N GLU A 249 15.25 -9.31 6.54
CA GLU A 249 14.47 -8.11 6.32
C GLU A 249 13.14 -8.49 5.68
N GLU A 250 12.05 -8.03 6.28
CA GLU A 250 10.72 -8.29 5.78
C GLU A 250 10.51 -7.52 4.46
N LEU A 251 9.58 -7.98 3.63
CA LEU A 251 9.22 -7.31 2.38
C LEU A 251 7.79 -7.65 1.98
N PHE A 252 7.23 -6.86 1.08
CA PHE A 252 6.00 -7.19 0.38
C PHE A 252 6.15 -6.98 -1.12
N ILE A 253 5.42 -7.78 -1.89
CA ILE A 253 5.36 -7.70 -3.35
C ILE A 253 3.94 -7.31 -3.73
N ILE A 254 3.79 -6.32 -4.61
CA ILE A 254 2.50 -5.91 -5.14
C ILE A 254 2.45 -6.28 -6.63
N GLY A 255 1.36 -6.90 -7.08
CA GLY A 255 1.16 -7.13 -8.52
C GLY A 255 -0.18 -7.73 -8.87
N TYR A 256 -0.37 -8.04 -10.15
CA TYR A 256 -1.63 -8.50 -10.73
C TYR A 256 -1.54 -9.99 -11.10
N PRO A 257 -1.83 -10.90 -10.18
CA PRO A 257 -1.68 -12.33 -10.45
C PRO A 257 -2.63 -12.77 -11.57
N GLY A 258 -2.10 -13.44 -12.58
CA GLY A 258 -2.82 -13.77 -13.80
C GLY A 258 -3.88 -14.85 -13.62
N VAL A 259 -3.87 -15.58 -12.50
CA VAL A 259 -4.98 -16.47 -12.08
C VAL A 259 -6.30 -15.72 -11.92
N VAL A 260 -6.24 -14.40 -11.68
CA VAL A 260 -7.40 -13.53 -11.53
C VAL A 260 -8.03 -13.17 -12.88
N LEU A 261 -7.28 -13.19 -13.99
CA LEU A 261 -7.78 -12.79 -15.32
C LEU A 261 -8.92 -13.66 -15.84
N TRP A 262 -9.02 -14.90 -15.37
CA TRP A 262 -10.01 -15.88 -15.85
C TRP A 262 -10.78 -16.55 -14.69
N HIS A 263 -10.75 -15.96 -13.49
CA HIS A 263 -11.39 -16.58 -12.33
C HIS A 263 -12.90 -16.33 -12.30
N THR A 264 -13.69 -17.41 -12.38
CA THR A 264 -15.17 -17.35 -12.47
C THR A 264 -15.85 -16.64 -11.30
N TYR A 265 -15.17 -16.51 -10.15
CA TYR A 265 -15.73 -15.89 -8.94
C TYR A 265 -15.44 -14.38 -8.78
N LEU A 266 -14.68 -13.75 -9.69
CA LEU A 266 -14.29 -12.34 -9.56
C LEU A 266 -14.89 -11.49 -10.69
N ASP A 267 -15.49 -10.36 -10.31
CA ASP A 267 -15.94 -9.33 -11.25
C ASP A 267 -14.77 -8.56 -11.88
N GLU A 268 -15.04 -7.77 -12.92
CA GLU A 268 -14.02 -7.04 -13.67
C GLU A 268 -13.21 -6.08 -12.79
N GLU A 269 -13.86 -5.46 -11.79
CA GLU A 269 -13.24 -4.52 -10.87
C GLU A 269 -12.25 -5.22 -9.93
N SER A 270 -12.66 -6.34 -9.33
CA SER A 270 -11.79 -7.18 -8.50
C SER A 270 -10.60 -7.72 -9.28
N ARG A 271 -10.75 -7.93 -10.60
CA ARG A 271 -9.66 -8.34 -11.48
C ARG A 271 -8.67 -7.23 -11.81
N ALA A 272 -9.08 -5.99 -11.64
CA ALA A 272 -8.26 -4.81 -11.82
C ALA A 272 -7.56 -4.38 -10.52
N GLU A 273 -7.75 -5.07 -9.39
CA GLU A 273 -7.09 -4.76 -8.13
C GLU A 273 -5.78 -5.54 -7.95
N ALA A 274 -4.72 -4.84 -7.53
CA ALA A 274 -3.44 -5.47 -7.25
C ALA A 274 -3.49 -6.30 -5.95
N THR A 275 -2.84 -7.46 -5.97
CA THR A 275 -2.65 -8.36 -4.83
C THR A 275 -1.31 -8.07 -4.14
N VAL A 276 -1.28 -8.21 -2.81
CA VAL A 276 -0.07 -8.07 -2.00
C VAL A 276 0.32 -9.44 -1.43
N THR A 277 1.58 -9.83 -1.59
CA THR A 277 2.17 -10.99 -0.91
C THR A 277 3.29 -10.55 0.01
N TYR A 278 3.47 -11.26 1.13
CA TYR A 278 4.47 -10.91 2.15
C TYR A 278 5.52 -11.99 2.27
N GLY A 279 6.72 -11.59 2.65
CA GLY A 279 7.80 -12.49 2.99
C GLY A 279 8.98 -11.72 3.57
N ARG A 280 10.16 -12.32 3.45
CA ARG A 280 11.45 -11.82 3.91
C ARG A 280 12.52 -12.08 2.86
N VAL A 281 13.64 -11.41 3.01
CA VAL A 281 14.89 -11.76 2.34
C VAL A 281 15.43 -13.03 2.99
N SER A 282 15.31 -14.16 2.30
CA SER A 282 15.72 -15.48 2.81
C SER A 282 17.19 -15.79 2.55
N SER A 283 17.79 -15.20 1.51
CA SER A 283 19.20 -15.38 1.18
C SER A 283 19.66 -14.37 0.14
N PHE A 284 20.98 -14.29 -0.06
CA PHE A 284 21.58 -13.66 -1.22
C PHE A 284 22.30 -14.74 -2.04
N LYS A 285 22.08 -14.75 -3.35
CA LYS A 285 22.72 -15.66 -4.30
C LYS A 285 23.40 -14.86 -5.40
N ASN A 286 24.17 -15.52 -6.25
CA ASN A 286 24.68 -14.93 -7.49
C ASN A 286 23.99 -15.60 -8.67
N ASP A 287 23.58 -14.82 -9.67
CA ASP A 287 23.08 -15.34 -10.94
C ASP A 287 24.24 -15.77 -11.86
N LEU A 288 23.90 -16.27 -13.06
CA LEU A 288 24.88 -16.69 -14.08
C LEU A 288 25.76 -15.53 -14.59
N ASN A 289 25.35 -14.27 -14.40
CA ASN A 289 26.14 -13.09 -14.72
C ASN A 289 27.16 -12.75 -13.61
N GLY A 290 27.11 -13.45 -12.47
CA GLY A 290 27.84 -13.13 -11.25
C GLY A 290 27.26 -11.93 -10.50
N ARG A 291 26.02 -11.52 -10.81
CA ARG A 291 25.31 -10.44 -10.14
C ARG A 291 24.62 -10.98 -8.90
N ARG A 292 24.72 -10.26 -7.79
CA ARG A 292 24.02 -10.59 -6.54
C ARG A 292 22.51 -10.43 -6.74
N ILE A 293 21.75 -11.48 -6.44
CA ILE A 293 20.28 -11.52 -6.47
C ILE A 293 19.75 -11.85 -5.08
N LEU A 294 18.50 -11.48 -4.81
CA LEU A 294 17.84 -11.78 -3.55
C LEU A 294 16.98 -13.01 -3.70
N GLN A 295 17.04 -13.89 -2.70
CA GLN A 295 16.07 -14.96 -2.51
C GLN A 295 15.03 -14.50 -1.50
N THR A 296 13.75 -14.81 -1.75
CA THR A 296 12.64 -14.51 -0.84
C THR A 296 11.70 -15.69 -0.67
N ASP A 297 11.08 -15.78 0.51
CA ASP A 297 9.99 -16.68 0.83
C ASP A 297 8.61 -16.10 0.47
N ALA A 298 8.56 -14.83 0.01
CA ALA A 298 7.33 -14.21 -0.45
C ALA A 298 6.75 -14.98 -1.64
N ALA A 299 5.42 -15.16 -1.66
CA ALA A 299 4.75 -15.85 -2.74
C ALA A 299 4.85 -15.04 -4.05
N ILE A 300 5.40 -15.66 -5.09
CA ILE A 300 5.43 -15.17 -6.47
C ILE A 300 4.69 -16.19 -7.31
N SER A 301 3.77 -15.72 -8.16
CA SER A 301 2.97 -16.54 -9.05
C SER A 301 2.86 -15.87 -10.41
N TRP A 302 2.35 -16.60 -11.41
CA TRP A 302 2.15 -16.02 -12.74
C TRP A 302 1.29 -14.75 -12.64
N GLY A 303 1.81 -13.62 -13.15
CA GLY A 303 1.16 -12.31 -13.19
C GLY A 303 1.68 -11.25 -12.20
N ASN A 304 2.14 -11.62 -10.99
CA ASN A 304 2.82 -10.65 -10.11
C ASN A 304 4.31 -10.47 -10.46
N SER A 305 4.85 -11.28 -11.37
CA SER A 305 6.14 -11.06 -12.01
C SER A 305 6.20 -9.67 -12.66
N GLY A 306 7.32 -8.99 -12.47
CA GLY A 306 7.54 -7.60 -12.87
C GLY A 306 7.10 -6.57 -11.83
N GLY A 307 6.39 -7.01 -10.77
CA GLY A 307 5.96 -6.15 -9.66
C GLY A 307 7.12 -5.75 -8.73
N PRO A 308 6.97 -4.64 -7.99
CA PRO A 308 7.99 -4.20 -7.05
C PRO A 308 7.99 -5.08 -5.81
N ALA A 309 9.19 -5.51 -5.39
CA ALA A 309 9.44 -6.00 -4.05
C ALA A 309 9.92 -4.82 -3.19
N VAL A 310 9.18 -4.54 -2.13
CA VAL A 310 9.31 -3.32 -1.32
C VAL A 310 9.74 -3.67 0.09
N SER A 311 10.75 -2.95 0.60
CA SER A 311 11.17 -3.06 2.00
C SER A 311 10.23 -2.33 2.96
N TRP A 312 10.51 -2.43 4.26
CA TRP A 312 9.80 -1.67 5.30
C TRP A 312 10.27 -0.22 5.42
N SER A 313 11.04 0.27 4.44
CA SER A 313 11.34 1.69 4.27
C SER A 313 10.51 2.34 3.15
N ASP A 314 9.55 1.61 2.57
CA ASP A 314 8.72 2.04 1.42
C ASP A 314 9.55 2.21 0.13
N GLU A 315 10.67 1.50 0.06
CA GLU A 315 11.60 1.53 -1.07
C GLU A 315 11.59 0.21 -1.82
N VAL A 316 11.58 0.26 -3.14
CA VAL A 316 11.73 -0.92 -3.99
C VAL A 316 13.16 -1.41 -3.91
N ILE A 317 13.34 -2.65 -3.45
CA ILE A 317 14.63 -3.33 -3.36
C ILE A 317 14.86 -4.32 -4.52
N GLY A 318 13.80 -4.66 -5.26
CA GLY A 318 13.93 -5.49 -6.44
C GLY A 318 12.64 -5.66 -7.22
N VAL A 319 12.73 -6.41 -8.31
CA VAL A 319 11.60 -6.78 -9.17
C VAL A 319 11.32 -8.27 -9.00
N ALA A 320 10.07 -8.59 -8.64
CA ALA A 320 9.61 -9.96 -8.48
C ALA A 320 9.78 -10.73 -9.78
N THR A 321 10.59 -11.78 -9.79
CA THR A 321 10.74 -12.68 -10.94
C THR A 321 10.43 -14.11 -10.53
N PHE A 322 9.84 -14.89 -11.43
CA PHE A 322 9.51 -16.27 -11.17
C PHE A 322 10.69 -17.17 -11.53
N ILE A 323 11.34 -17.79 -10.55
CA ILE A 323 12.24 -18.93 -10.81
C ILE A 323 12.20 -19.90 -9.63
N SER A 324 11.44 -20.98 -9.79
CA SER A 324 11.82 -22.31 -9.33
C SER A 324 10.85 -23.35 -9.92
N THR A 325 11.10 -23.81 -11.14
CA THR A 325 10.55 -25.10 -11.59
C THR A 325 11.48 -26.20 -11.08
N SER A 326 10.93 -27.30 -10.58
CA SER A 326 11.76 -28.45 -10.22
C SER A 326 12.52 -28.96 -11.47
N LEU A 327 13.65 -29.62 -11.27
CA LEU A 327 14.39 -30.29 -12.36
C LEU A 327 13.54 -31.37 -13.09
N GLU A 328 12.39 -31.75 -12.51
CA GLU A 328 11.52 -32.83 -12.97
C GLU A 328 10.07 -32.38 -13.32
N GLY A 329 9.78 -31.06 -13.40
CA GLY A 329 8.49 -30.57 -13.90
C GLY A 329 8.18 -29.08 -13.65
N ASP A 330 7.05 -28.61 -14.20
CA ASP A 330 6.52 -27.23 -14.10
C ASP A 330 6.00 -26.86 -12.69
N GLN A 331 6.42 -27.57 -11.64
CA GLN A 331 5.98 -27.30 -10.28
C GLN A 331 6.85 -26.23 -9.63
N ALA A 332 6.22 -25.10 -9.26
CA ALA A 332 6.81 -24.03 -8.48
C ALA A 332 7.27 -24.54 -7.09
N ILE A 333 8.53 -24.34 -6.71
CA ILE A 333 8.96 -24.59 -5.32
C ILE A 333 8.50 -23.43 -4.44
N GLN A 334 7.52 -23.70 -3.56
CA GLN A 334 6.99 -22.69 -2.64
C GLN A 334 8.08 -22.16 -1.70
N GLY A 335 8.17 -20.83 -1.56
CA GLY A 335 9.12 -20.17 -0.66
C GLY A 335 10.57 -20.13 -1.18
N PHE A 336 10.80 -20.52 -2.43
CA PHE A 336 12.10 -20.42 -3.09
C PHE A 336 11.99 -19.55 -4.34
N ASN A 337 11.85 -18.24 -4.12
CA ASN A 337 11.67 -17.25 -5.18
C ASN A 337 12.85 -16.28 -5.24
N PHE A 338 13.00 -15.57 -6.37
CA PHE A 338 14.08 -14.62 -6.57
C PHE A 338 13.58 -13.23 -6.95
N LEU A 339 14.37 -12.22 -6.64
CA LEU A 339 14.16 -10.84 -7.04
C LEU A 339 15.33 -10.36 -7.90
N ILE A 340 15.02 -9.70 -9.01
CA ILE A 340 16.01 -8.94 -9.77
C ILE A 340 16.36 -7.70 -8.93
N PRO A 341 17.64 -7.44 -8.61
CA PRO A 341 18.01 -6.36 -7.69
C PRO A 341 17.72 -4.98 -8.30
N VAL A 342 17.35 -4.01 -7.45
CA VAL A 342 17.07 -2.62 -7.84
C VAL A 342 18.21 -1.97 -8.63
N ASP A 343 19.46 -2.37 -8.40
CA ASP A 343 20.64 -1.90 -9.16
C ASP A 343 20.50 -2.13 -10.66
N THR A 344 19.77 -3.18 -11.04
CA THR A 344 19.46 -3.47 -12.45
C THR A 344 18.58 -2.38 -13.05
N ILE A 345 17.59 -1.91 -12.30
CA ILE A 345 16.69 -0.84 -12.73
C ILE A 345 17.46 0.49 -12.82
N HIS A 346 18.31 0.79 -11.83
CA HIS A 346 19.19 1.96 -11.89
C HIS A 346 20.10 1.93 -13.13
N ALA A 347 20.73 0.79 -13.40
CA ALA A 347 21.62 0.63 -14.55
C ALA A 347 20.86 0.79 -15.89
N LEU A 348 19.65 0.22 -16.02
CA LEU A 348 18.84 0.39 -17.22
C LEU A 348 18.38 1.84 -17.38
N ALA A 349 17.93 2.49 -16.30
CA ALA A 349 17.45 3.87 -16.33
C ALA A 349 18.57 4.85 -16.71
N GLN A 350 19.76 4.66 -16.15
CA GLN A 350 20.94 5.44 -16.48
C GLN A 350 21.32 5.33 -17.96
N ARG A 351 21.25 4.13 -18.56
CA ARG A 351 21.57 3.91 -19.98
C ARG A 351 20.69 4.71 -20.94
N ILE A 352 19.45 5.00 -20.53
CA ILE A 352 18.48 5.75 -21.32
C ILE A 352 18.30 7.19 -20.82
N GLY A 353 19.15 7.66 -19.90
CA GLY A 353 19.13 9.03 -19.40
C GLY A 353 17.94 9.38 -18.50
N VAL A 354 17.36 8.39 -17.82
CA VAL A 354 16.21 8.58 -16.92
C VAL A 354 16.69 8.51 -15.47
N THR A 355 16.32 9.51 -14.67
CA THR A 355 16.52 9.50 -13.22
C THR A 355 15.18 9.20 -12.54
N PRO A 356 15.05 8.09 -11.81
CA PRO A 356 13.84 7.78 -11.05
C PRO A 356 13.45 8.91 -10.08
N GLN A 357 12.16 9.18 -9.93
CA GLN A 357 11.61 10.23 -9.07
C GLN A 357 10.33 9.74 -8.40
N SER A 358 10.23 9.91 -7.07
CA SER A 358 9.12 9.42 -6.23
C SER A 358 8.31 10.52 -5.52
N ASP A 359 8.68 11.78 -5.71
CA ASP A 359 8.14 12.93 -4.95
C ASP A 359 7.31 13.89 -5.82
N GLY A 360 6.75 13.40 -6.93
CA GLY A 360 5.89 14.18 -7.82
C GLY A 360 4.64 14.76 -7.13
N PRO A 361 3.92 15.72 -7.76
CA PRO A 361 2.76 16.37 -7.16
C PRO A 361 1.71 15.39 -6.61
N PHE A 362 1.41 14.32 -7.35
CA PHE A 362 0.52 13.26 -6.91
C PHE A 362 1.00 12.63 -5.60
N MET A 363 2.26 12.18 -5.58
CA MET A 363 2.81 11.45 -4.43
C MET A 363 2.88 12.31 -3.17
N ARG A 364 3.13 13.62 -3.30
CA ARG A 364 3.12 14.54 -2.15
C ARG A 364 1.75 14.62 -1.48
N GLU A 365 0.70 14.84 -2.27
CA GLU A 365 -0.68 14.89 -1.75
C GLU A 365 -1.11 13.53 -1.22
N TRP A 366 -0.79 12.45 -1.95
CA TRP A 366 -1.19 11.11 -1.56
C TRP A 366 -0.52 10.65 -0.25
N GLN A 367 0.80 10.86 -0.12
CA GLN A 367 1.49 10.55 1.13
C GLN A 367 0.96 11.39 2.30
N ALA A 368 0.62 12.67 2.07
CA ALA A 368 0.00 13.50 3.09
C ALA A 368 -1.37 12.96 3.51
N ALA A 369 -2.19 12.50 2.58
CA ALA A 369 -3.49 11.86 2.85
C ALA A 369 -3.33 10.61 3.70
N VAL A 370 -2.47 9.68 3.28
CA VAL A 370 -2.20 8.42 3.99
C VAL A 370 -1.65 8.71 5.40
N ASN A 371 -0.69 9.63 5.52
CA ASN A 371 -0.12 10.02 6.81
C ASN A 371 -1.15 10.63 7.77
N ALA A 372 -2.04 11.47 7.27
CA ALA A 372 -3.10 12.06 8.07
C ALA A 372 -4.13 11.00 8.51
N TYR A 373 -4.50 10.08 7.61
CA TYR A 373 -5.43 8.99 7.89
C TYR A 373 -4.94 8.12 9.06
N PHE A 374 -3.69 7.61 8.99
CA PHE A 374 -3.15 6.73 10.04
C PHE A 374 -2.80 7.46 11.35
N ARG A 375 -2.78 8.79 11.37
CA ARG A 375 -2.71 9.58 12.61
C ARG A 375 -4.10 9.95 13.17
N GLY A 376 -5.18 9.56 12.50
CA GLY A 376 -6.56 9.87 12.89
C GLY A 376 -6.99 11.31 12.59
N ALA A 377 -6.27 12.02 11.71
CA ALA A 377 -6.61 13.37 11.24
C ALA A 377 -7.43 13.26 9.94
N PHE A 378 -8.65 12.75 10.05
CA PHE A 378 -9.48 12.33 8.92
C PHE A 378 -9.95 13.50 8.03
N SER A 379 -10.20 14.67 8.60
CA SER A 379 -10.58 15.89 7.86
C SER A 379 -9.41 16.36 6.98
N THR A 380 -8.20 16.37 7.53
CA THR A 380 -6.97 16.66 6.79
C THR A 380 -6.67 15.58 5.74
N ALA A 381 -6.87 14.31 6.09
CA ALA A 381 -6.70 13.19 5.16
C ALA A 381 -7.65 13.31 3.95
N LEU A 382 -8.91 13.68 4.19
CA LEU A 382 -9.91 13.86 3.14
C LEU A 382 -9.52 14.99 2.19
N ALA A 383 -9.07 16.14 2.72
CA ALA A 383 -8.64 17.26 1.90
C ALA A 383 -7.48 16.91 0.95
N HIS A 384 -6.49 16.15 1.45
CA HIS A 384 -5.38 15.67 0.62
C HIS A 384 -5.81 14.56 -0.37
N ALA A 385 -6.73 13.68 0.02
CA ALA A 385 -7.27 12.67 -0.90
C ALA A 385 -8.05 13.31 -2.06
N GLU A 386 -8.85 14.34 -1.78
CA GLU A 386 -9.52 15.15 -2.81
C GLU A 386 -8.52 15.91 -3.70
N ALA A 387 -7.44 16.44 -3.12
CA ALA A 387 -6.37 17.07 -3.90
C ALA A 387 -5.67 16.06 -4.83
N THR A 388 -5.43 14.85 -4.34
CA THR A 388 -4.88 13.74 -5.11
C THR A 388 -5.79 13.36 -6.29
N ASP A 389 -7.10 13.24 -6.04
CA ASP A 389 -8.10 12.92 -7.07
C ASP A 389 -8.22 14.05 -8.11
N ARG A 390 -7.96 15.31 -7.75
CA ARG A 390 -7.89 16.42 -8.73
C ARG A 390 -6.66 16.33 -9.64
N ILE A 391 -5.54 15.78 -9.15
CA ILE A 391 -4.29 15.65 -9.94
C ILE A 391 -4.44 14.51 -10.96
N LEU A 392 -4.89 13.34 -10.51
CA LEU A 392 -5.09 12.18 -11.37
C LEU A 392 -6.43 11.51 -11.04
N PRO A 393 -7.52 11.95 -11.69
CA PRO A 393 -8.87 11.54 -11.34
C PRO A 393 -9.14 10.05 -11.53
N GLY A 394 -9.83 9.48 -10.55
CA GLY A 394 -10.47 8.18 -10.67
C GLY A 394 -9.54 6.98 -10.46
N LEU A 395 -8.34 7.15 -9.92
CA LEU A 395 -7.57 6.01 -9.41
C LEU A 395 -8.34 5.29 -8.29
N SER A 396 -8.37 3.95 -8.35
CA SER A 396 -9.17 3.13 -7.42
C SER A 396 -8.79 3.37 -5.95
N ASP A 397 -7.50 3.31 -5.61
CA ASP A 397 -7.03 3.49 -4.22
C ASP A 397 -7.41 4.86 -3.63
N VAL A 398 -7.30 5.92 -4.44
CA VAL A 398 -7.66 7.29 -4.05
C VAL A 398 -9.16 7.38 -3.81
N HIS A 399 -9.95 6.82 -4.72
CA HIS A 399 -11.40 6.78 -4.61
C HIS A 399 -11.87 6.02 -3.36
N GLN A 400 -11.28 4.85 -3.08
CA GLN A 400 -11.61 4.03 -1.92
C GLN A 400 -11.33 4.77 -0.61
N LEU A 401 -10.12 5.35 -0.46
CA LEU A 401 -9.76 6.11 0.74
C LEU A 401 -10.66 7.33 0.93
N ARG A 402 -10.90 8.11 -0.13
CA ARG A 402 -11.78 9.30 -0.07
C ARG A 402 -13.19 8.91 0.37
N THR A 403 -13.78 7.90 -0.25
CA THR A 403 -15.15 7.46 0.06
C THR A 403 -15.26 6.91 1.49
N HIS A 404 -14.23 6.19 1.95
CA HIS A 404 -14.14 5.72 3.33
C HIS A 404 -14.10 6.89 4.32
N LEU A 405 -13.24 7.89 4.08
CA LEU A 405 -13.11 9.09 4.90
C LEU A 405 -14.39 9.92 4.96
N GLU A 406 -15.06 10.12 3.82
CA GLU A 406 -16.34 10.82 3.76
C GLU A 406 -17.41 10.13 4.61
N ARG A 407 -17.51 8.79 4.52
CA ARG A 407 -18.44 8.02 5.34
C ARG A 407 -18.08 8.14 6.82
N LEU A 408 -16.80 7.96 7.16
CA LEU A 408 -16.32 8.02 8.53
C LEU A 408 -16.58 9.40 9.17
N LEU A 409 -16.35 10.49 8.44
CA LEU A 409 -16.60 11.85 8.93
C LEU A 409 -18.08 12.19 9.04
N ARG A 410 -18.95 11.59 8.22
CA ARG A 410 -20.41 11.74 8.36
C ARG A 410 -20.96 10.96 9.56
N ASP A 411 -20.59 9.69 9.68
CA ASP A 411 -21.18 8.78 10.67
C ASP A 411 -20.51 8.90 12.05
N HIS A 412 -19.21 9.22 12.08
CA HIS A 412 -18.38 9.29 13.27
C HIS A 412 -17.49 10.55 13.33
N PRO A 413 -18.07 11.77 13.29
CA PRO A 413 -17.30 13.02 13.23
C PRO A 413 -16.34 13.24 14.41
N MET A 414 -16.57 12.60 15.56
CA MET A 414 -15.72 12.72 16.76
C MET A 414 -14.55 11.73 16.80
N TRP A 415 -14.45 10.81 15.82
CA TRP A 415 -13.26 9.96 15.67
C TRP A 415 -12.09 10.70 15.06
N ASP A 416 -12.37 11.78 14.32
CA ASP A 416 -11.38 12.73 13.88
C ASP A 416 -10.68 13.38 15.08
N THR A 417 -9.37 13.20 15.16
CA THR A 417 -8.56 13.62 16.29
C THR A 417 -8.50 15.13 16.42
N GLU A 418 -8.49 15.86 15.30
CA GLU A 418 -8.43 17.32 15.30
C GLU A 418 -9.74 17.92 15.83
N ARG A 419 -10.89 17.42 15.36
CA ARG A 419 -12.22 17.79 15.87
C ARG A 419 -12.37 17.41 17.33
N ARG A 420 -11.97 16.20 17.72
CA ARG A 420 -12.05 15.74 19.11
C ARG A 420 -11.24 16.63 20.05
N VAL A 421 -10.01 16.97 19.66
CA VAL A 421 -9.15 17.87 20.44
C VAL A 421 -9.77 19.26 20.50
N PHE A 422 -10.21 19.82 19.37
CA PHE A 422 -10.86 21.13 19.30
C PHE A 422 -12.07 21.22 20.24
N PHE A 423 -13.05 20.32 20.11
CA PHE A 423 -14.25 20.32 20.96
C PHE A 423 -13.94 20.00 22.42
N GLY A 424 -13.00 19.08 22.69
CA GLY A 424 -12.57 18.75 24.04
C GLY A 424 -11.93 19.94 24.77
N SER A 425 -11.09 20.71 24.07
CA SER A 425 -10.49 21.94 24.62
C SER A 425 -11.53 23.01 24.92
N TRP A 426 -12.49 23.24 24.01
CA TRP A 426 -13.56 24.22 24.23
C TRP A 426 -14.52 23.82 25.36
N LEU A 427 -14.87 22.53 25.45
CA LEU A 427 -15.67 22.02 26.57
C LEU A 427 -14.94 22.20 27.90
N GLY A 428 -13.64 21.90 27.94
CA GLY A 428 -12.80 22.13 29.12
C GLY A 428 -12.76 23.61 29.54
N ILE A 429 -12.57 24.53 28.57
CA ILE A 429 -12.62 25.97 28.81
C ILE A 429 -13.99 26.38 29.34
N ALA A 430 -15.08 25.91 28.73
CA ALA A 430 -16.45 26.24 29.15
C ALA A 430 -16.73 25.78 30.59
N VAL A 431 -16.28 24.58 30.97
CA VAL A 431 -16.40 24.06 32.33
C VAL A 431 -15.61 24.91 33.33
N ILE A 432 -14.39 25.31 32.99
CA ILE A 432 -13.56 26.19 33.83
C ILE A 432 -14.24 27.55 34.03
N VAL A 433 -14.73 28.17 32.94
CA VAL A 433 -15.43 29.46 32.99
C VAL A 433 -16.69 29.36 33.85
N ALA A 434 -17.50 28.30 33.68
CA ALA A 434 -18.69 28.06 34.49
C ALA A 434 -18.35 27.88 35.98
N ALA A 435 -17.28 27.15 36.30
CA ALA A 435 -16.82 26.97 37.68
C ALA A 435 -16.34 28.28 38.33
N ILE A 436 -15.63 29.13 37.58
CA ILE A 436 -15.20 30.46 38.05
C ILE A 436 -16.42 31.35 38.31
N ALA A 437 -17.40 31.36 37.38
CA ALA A 437 -18.62 32.14 37.52
C ALA A 437 -19.45 31.70 38.74
N LEU A 438 -19.62 30.40 38.95
CA LEU A 438 -20.32 29.84 40.11
C LEU A 438 -19.61 30.17 41.43
N SER A 439 -18.28 30.07 41.45
CA SER A 439 -17.46 30.42 42.62
C SER A 439 -17.57 31.91 42.95
N GLY A 440 -17.54 32.78 41.93
CA GLY A 440 -17.76 34.21 42.08
C GLY A 440 -19.16 34.54 42.62
N ALA A 441 -20.20 33.92 42.07
CA ALA A 441 -21.57 34.09 42.54
C ALA A 441 -21.76 33.64 43.99
N PHE A 442 -21.17 32.50 44.39
CA PHE A 442 -21.16 32.03 45.77
C PHE A 442 -20.42 32.99 46.71
N GLY A 443 -19.27 33.52 46.27
CA GLY A 443 -18.52 34.54 46.99
C GLY A 443 -19.35 35.80 47.25
N VAL A 444 -20.00 36.34 46.21
CA VAL A 444 -20.88 37.51 46.30
C VAL A 444 -22.06 37.24 47.23
N ARG A 445 -22.70 36.06 47.14
CA ARG A 445 -23.81 35.67 48.01
C ARG A 445 -23.38 35.56 49.48
N ALA A 446 -22.20 34.99 49.73
CA ALA A 446 -21.62 34.89 51.08
C ALA A 446 -21.29 36.28 51.66
N ILE A 447 -20.72 37.18 50.85
CA ILE A 447 -20.45 38.57 51.25
C ILE A 447 -21.76 39.31 51.57
N ARG A 448 -22.79 39.18 50.72
CA ARG A 448 -24.12 39.78 50.96
C ARG A 448 -24.75 39.25 52.26
N LYS A 449 -24.66 37.93 52.51
CA LYS A 449 -25.16 37.32 53.76
C LYS A 449 -24.42 37.85 54.99
N ARG A 450 -23.09 37.98 54.94
CA ARG A 450 -22.27 38.57 56.02
C ARG A 450 -22.59 40.05 56.23
N ARG A 451 -22.76 40.84 55.16
CA ARG A 451 -23.15 42.26 55.26
C ARG A 451 -24.54 42.42 55.87
N ARG A 452 -25.50 41.56 55.53
CA ARG A 452 -26.86 41.55 56.12
C ARG A 452 -26.82 41.20 57.62
N ALA A 453 -26.04 40.18 58.00
CA ALA A 453 -25.84 39.83 59.41
C ALA A 453 -25.18 40.96 60.22
N ARG A 454 -24.18 41.65 59.66
CA ARG A 454 -23.54 42.82 60.29
C ARG A 454 -24.49 44.02 60.44
N ARG A 455 -25.40 44.23 59.47
CA ARG A 455 -26.44 45.29 59.57
C ARG A 455 -27.46 44.97 60.67
N LEU A 456 -27.88 43.71 60.79
CA LEU A 456 -28.77 43.27 61.86
C LEU A 456 -28.11 43.37 63.26
N ALA A 457 -26.82 43.04 63.37
CA ALA A 457 -26.06 43.21 64.62
C ALA A 457 -25.87 44.69 65.02
N ARG A 458 -25.75 45.62 64.07
CA ARG A 458 -25.71 47.07 64.34
C ARG A 458 -27.08 47.66 64.70
N ALA A 459 -28.18 47.05 64.26
CA ALA A 459 -29.54 47.51 64.59
C ALA A 459 -30.02 47.05 65.98
N GLY A 460 -29.32 46.09 66.62
CA GLY A 460 -29.65 45.56 67.95
C GLY A 460 -28.81 46.09 69.11
N SER A 461 -28.02 47.16 68.92
CA SER A 461 -27.23 47.76 70.00
C SER A 461 -28.05 48.85 70.71
N PRO A 462 -28.31 48.74 72.03
CA PRO A 462 -29.07 49.75 72.75
C PRO A 462 -28.27 51.05 72.81
N ARG A 463 -28.91 52.17 72.43
CA ARG A 463 -28.37 53.52 72.65
C ARG A 463 -28.36 53.79 74.16
N ASN A 464 -27.17 54.04 74.70
CA ASN A 464 -27.03 54.77 75.96
C ASN A 464 -27.64 56.17 75.77
N SER A 465 -28.77 56.42 76.40
CA SER A 465 -29.28 57.76 76.66
C SER A 465 -28.79 58.20 78.04
N ALA A 466 -27.71 58.98 78.03
CA ALA A 466 -27.39 59.91 79.10
C ALA A 466 -28.11 61.23 78.76
N ASP A 467 -28.87 61.76 79.71
CA ASP A 467 -29.21 63.19 79.94
C ASP A 467 -30.03 63.22 81.26
N VAL A 468 -29.48 63.71 82.38
CA VAL A 468 -29.39 65.12 82.86
C VAL A 468 -30.74 65.65 83.40
N VAL A 469 -30.65 66.50 84.45
CA VAL A 469 -31.69 67.27 85.19
C VAL A 469 -32.14 66.57 86.50
N SER A 470 -32.09 67.14 87.71
CA SER A 470 -31.65 68.44 88.22
C SER A 470 -31.46 68.37 89.75
N THR A 471 -30.64 69.29 90.24
CA THR A 471 -30.51 69.81 91.61
C THR A 471 -31.80 69.89 92.44
N ARG A 472 -31.77 69.37 93.68
CA ARG A 472 -32.45 69.99 94.82
C ARG A 472 -31.70 69.75 96.13
N ARG A 473 -31.76 70.78 96.97
CA ARG A 473 -30.97 71.14 98.15
C ARG A 473 -31.73 70.77 99.43
N GLN A 474 -31.01 70.77 100.57
CA GLN A 474 -31.45 70.71 101.99
C GLN A 474 -31.73 69.29 102.50
N GLU A 475 -31.21 68.83 103.64
CA GLU A 475 -30.49 69.43 104.80
C GLU A 475 -29.39 68.47 105.28
#